data_AF-A0A937XQM7-F1
#
_entry.id   AF-A0A937XQM7-F1
#
_cell.length_a   1.000
_cell.length_b   1.000
_cell.length_c   1.000
_cell.angle_alpha   90.00
_cell.angle_beta   90.00
_cell.angle_gamma   90.00
#
_symmetry.space_group_name_H-M   'P 1'
#
loop_
_entity.id
_entity.type
_entity.pdbx_description
1 polymer ?
#
loop_
_entity_poly.entity_id
_entity_poly.type
_entity_poly.pdbx_seq_one_letter_code
_entity_poly.pdbx_strand_id
1 'polypeptide(L)'
;PVTVLNDVLPVLQRLQREGKVGAFGITGLGDTAAIEKIIDSGAFATTQAVYNLLNDSAVHALPAGYPAQNYRQLLLRMQGLGMGALGIRALAGGALSGSEARHPLALAAVPPLGSGSSFAADVARAQRLQALVAEGHAGSLVEAAIRFCTGKPALACTLLGLSSLEQLEVAAAAAEKGALSRAALARVAELQSGFIGEAR
;
A
#
# COMPACT_ATOMS: atom_id res chain seq x y z
N PRO A 1 -6.43 4.77 20.03
CA PRO A 1 -6.45 3.37 20.52
C PRO A 1 -7.53 3.11 21.58
N VAL A 2 -7.55 3.87 22.68
CA VAL A 2 -8.48 3.65 23.80
C VAL A 2 -9.94 3.59 23.34
N THR A 3 -10.44 4.63 22.66
CA THR A 3 -11.81 4.65 22.11
C THR A 3 -12.11 3.47 21.18
N VAL A 4 -11.15 3.10 20.33
CA VAL A 4 -11.33 1.98 19.39
C VAL A 4 -11.50 0.66 20.15
N LEU A 5 -10.67 0.41 21.17
CA LEU A 5 -10.67 -0.85 21.91
C LEU A 5 -11.80 -0.92 22.95
N ASN A 6 -12.13 0.18 23.59
CA ASN A 6 -13.10 0.20 24.69
C ASN A 6 -14.53 0.47 24.22
N ASP A 7 -14.72 1.28 23.17
CA ASP A 7 -16.05 1.75 22.79
C ASP A 7 -16.50 1.13 21.45
N VAL A 8 -15.60 1.08 20.45
CA VAL A 8 -15.94 0.59 19.09
C VAL A 8 -15.93 -0.93 19.02
N LEU A 9 -14.89 -1.57 19.55
CA LEU A 9 -14.73 -3.02 19.47
C LEU A 9 -15.91 -3.81 20.07
N PRO A 10 -16.46 -3.47 21.26
CA PRO A 10 -17.62 -4.18 21.80
C PRO A 10 -18.85 -4.12 20.89
N VAL A 11 -19.05 -3.00 20.19
CA VAL A 11 -20.15 -2.83 19.23
C VAL A 11 -19.93 -3.73 18.02
N LEU A 12 -18.72 -3.77 17.45
CA LEU A 12 -18.39 -4.65 16.32
C LEU A 12 -18.54 -6.14 16.69
N GLN A 13 -18.09 -6.54 17.87
CA GLN A 13 -18.26 -7.89 18.38
C GLN A 13 -19.74 -8.24 18.59
N ARG A 14 -20.57 -7.29 19.05
CA ARG A 14 -22.01 -7.49 19.14
C ARG A 14 -22.63 -7.70 17.75
N LEU A 15 -22.28 -6.88 16.76
CA LEU A 15 -22.76 -7.03 15.39
C LEU A 15 -22.37 -8.41 14.80
N GLN A 16 -21.17 -8.90 15.10
CA GLN A 16 -20.73 -10.23 14.68
C GLN A 16 -21.53 -11.35 15.39
N ARG A 17 -21.73 -11.27 16.71
CA ARG A 17 -22.57 -12.24 17.46
C ARG A 17 -24.02 -12.26 16.99
N GLU A 18 -24.55 -11.12 16.57
CA GLU A 18 -25.89 -10.99 15.99
C GLU A 18 -25.96 -11.47 14.52
N GLY A 19 -24.86 -11.94 13.94
CA GLY A 19 -24.80 -12.44 12.56
C GLY A 19 -24.90 -11.34 11.49
N LYS A 20 -24.77 -10.06 11.86
CA LYS A 20 -24.87 -8.92 10.92
C LYS A 20 -23.60 -8.72 10.10
N VAL A 21 -22.46 -9.16 10.62
CA VAL A 21 -21.17 -9.16 9.94
C VAL A 21 -20.46 -10.48 10.18
N GLY A 22 -19.75 -11.00 9.18
CA GLY A 22 -18.94 -12.22 9.35
C GLY A 22 -17.58 -11.95 10.01
N ALA A 23 -16.98 -10.79 9.71
CA ALA A 23 -15.71 -10.33 10.27
C ALA A 23 -15.65 -8.81 10.25
N PHE A 24 -14.75 -8.23 11.04
CA PHE A 24 -14.48 -6.79 11.06
C PHE A 24 -12.98 -6.52 11.17
N GLY A 25 -12.58 -5.37 10.64
CA GLY A 25 -11.20 -4.92 10.60
C GLY A 25 -11.12 -3.41 10.75
N ILE A 26 -9.90 -2.87 10.64
CA ILE A 26 -9.66 -1.43 10.67
C ILE A 26 -8.94 -0.97 9.40
N THR A 27 -8.98 0.33 9.17
CA THR A 27 -8.08 0.98 8.22
C THR A 27 -6.88 1.54 8.99
N GLY A 28 -5.69 1.01 8.74
CA GLY A 28 -4.44 1.35 9.44
C GLY A 28 -3.84 2.67 8.94
N LEU A 29 -4.57 3.77 9.10
CA LEU A 29 -4.15 5.12 8.73
C LEU A 29 -4.06 6.05 9.95
N GLY A 30 -3.12 6.99 9.90
CA GLY A 30 -2.85 7.91 11.00
C GLY A 30 -1.55 7.56 11.74
N ASP A 31 -1.53 7.75 13.05
CA ASP A 31 -0.36 7.51 13.89
C ASP A 31 0.04 6.02 13.93
N THR A 32 1.26 5.70 13.45
CA THR A 32 1.73 4.32 13.33
C THR A 32 1.75 3.61 14.69
N ALA A 33 2.16 4.28 15.77
CA ALA A 33 2.21 3.68 17.10
C ALA A 33 0.81 3.38 17.67
N ALA A 34 -0.18 4.23 17.40
CA ALA A 34 -1.57 3.99 17.73
C ALA A 34 -2.14 2.78 16.98
N ILE A 35 -1.81 2.63 15.70
CA ILE A 35 -2.23 1.50 14.87
C ILE A 35 -1.61 0.19 15.39
N GLU A 36 -0.31 0.20 15.70
CA GLU A 36 0.40 -0.95 16.30
C GLU A 36 -0.32 -1.43 17.57
N LYS A 37 -0.69 -0.52 18.47
CA LYS A 37 -1.44 -0.87 19.70
C LYS A 37 -2.80 -1.51 19.44
N ILE A 38 -3.48 -1.12 18.36
CA ILE A 38 -4.77 -1.72 17.99
C ILE A 38 -4.55 -3.11 17.38
N ILE A 39 -3.55 -3.26 16.52
CA ILE A 39 -3.17 -4.56 15.94
C ILE A 39 -2.75 -5.54 17.03
N ASP A 40 -1.93 -5.10 17.99
CA ASP A 40 -1.44 -5.92 19.11
C ASP A 40 -2.55 -6.41 20.04
N SER A 41 -3.75 -5.82 19.99
CA SER A 41 -4.91 -6.33 20.73
C SER A 41 -5.38 -7.71 20.23
N GLY A 42 -5.02 -8.10 19.00
CA GLY A 42 -5.49 -9.33 18.35
C GLY A 42 -7.00 -9.35 18.07
N ALA A 43 -7.71 -8.24 18.28
CA ALA A 43 -9.17 -8.23 18.29
C ALA A 43 -9.82 -8.08 16.90
N PHE A 44 -9.04 -7.77 15.87
CA PHE A 44 -9.52 -7.47 14.52
C PHE A 44 -9.06 -8.55 13.53
N ALA A 45 -9.94 -8.95 12.62
CA ALA A 45 -9.62 -9.99 11.64
C ALA A 45 -8.67 -9.46 10.54
N THR A 46 -8.82 -8.18 10.17
CA THR A 46 -8.04 -7.55 9.10
C THR A 46 -7.61 -6.13 9.43
N THR A 47 -6.53 -5.66 8.78
CA THR A 47 -6.20 -4.24 8.70
C THR A 47 -5.86 -3.85 7.26
N GLN A 48 -6.39 -2.74 6.78
CA GLN A 48 -5.91 -2.12 5.54
C GLN A 48 -4.60 -1.38 5.79
N ALA A 49 -3.57 -1.68 5.00
CA ALA A 49 -2.23 -1.12 5.16
C ALA A 49 -1.75 -0.50 3.85
N VAL A 50 -1.09 0.66 3.96
CA VAL A 50 -0.51 1.36 2.80
C VAL A 50 0.78 0.64 2.40
N TYR A 51 0.83 0.19 1.15
CA TYR A 51 2.02 -0.47 0.60
C TYR A 51 2.10 -0.22 -0.90
N ASN A 52 3.21 0.33 -1.38
CA ASN A 52 3.47 0.57 -2.80
C ASN A 52 4.96 0.82 -3.08
N LEU A 53 5.32 0.98 -4.35
CA LEU A 53 6.70 1.22 -4.78
C LEU A 53 7.34 2.52 -4.25
N LEU A 54 6.55 3.52 -3.83
CA LEU A 54 7.08 4.76 -3.27
C LEU A 54 7.31 4.65 -1.75
N ASN A 55 6.57 3.79 -1.07
CA ASN A 55 6.71 3.52 0.35
C ASN A 55 6.41 2.05 0.66
N ASP A 56 7.46 1.29 0.94
CA ASP A 56 7.41 -0.12 1.30
C ASP A 56 7.74 -0.38 2.78
N SER A 57 7.67 0.68 3.61
CA SER A 57 7.99 0.64 5.04
C SER A 57 7.10 -0.26 5.88
N ALA A 58 5.98 -0.70 5.32
CA ALA A 58 5.13 -1.70 5.95
C ALA A 58 5.79 -3.10 5.92
N VAL A 59 6.86 -3.31 5.16
CA VAL A 59 7.64 -4.57 5.10
C VAL A 59 9.11 -4.36 5.45
N HIS A 60 9.71 -3.23 5.06
CA HIS A 60 11.13 -2.96 5.28
C HIS A 60 11.35 -1.82 6.26
N ALA A 61 12.51 -1.79 6.91
CA ALA A 61 12.93 -0.62 7.67
C ALA A 61 13.26 0.52 6.70
N LEU A 62 12.72 1.71 6.94
CA LEU A 62 13.11 2.90 6.17
C LEU A 62 14.45 3.45 6.69
N PRO A 63 15.34 3.88 5.79
CA PRO A 63 16.51 4.66 6.18
C PRO A 63 16.10 6.01 6.76
N ALA A 64 16.98 6.59 7.59
CA ALA A 64 16.78 7.92 8.13
C ALA A 64 16.65 8.95 6.99
N GLY A 65 15.71 9.89 7.11
CA GLY A 65 15.46 10.91 6.09
C GLY A 65 14.72 10.42 4.85
N TYR A 66 14.17 9.20 4.85
CA TYR A 66 13.32 8.76 3.75
C TYR A 66 11.98 9.54 3.75
N PRO A 67 11.56 10.10 2.60
CA PRO A 67 10.43 11.03 2.48
C PRO A 67 9.06 10.34 2.42
N ALA A 68 8.75 9.55 3.45
CA ALA A 68 7.48 8.82 3.55
C ALA A 68 7.07 8.58 5.02
N GLN A 69 5.81 8.21 5.25
CA GLN A 69 5.41 7.72 6.57
C GLN A 69 6.13 6.40 6.86
N ASN A 70 6.70 6.26 8.05
CA ASN A 70 7.26 4.99 8.48
C ASN A 70 6.17 4.11 9.11
N TYR A 71 5.79 3.04 8.42
CA TYR A 71 4.82 2.04 8.90
C TYR A 71 5.47 0.95 9.77
N ARG A 72 6.76 1.03 10.07
CA ARG A 72 7.44 0.20 11.08
C ARG A 72 7.22 -1.31 10.87
N GLN A 73 7.27 -1.74 9.61
CA GLN A 73 7.12 -3.14 9.22
C GLN A 73 5.76 -3.74 9.64
N LEU A 74 4.69 -2.92 9.61
CA LEU A 74 3.35 -3.28 10.05
C LEU A 74 2.83 -4.60 9.48
N LEU A 75 3.12 -4.90 8.20
CA LEU A 75 2.67 -6.14 7.56
C LEU A 75 3.31 -7.38 8.18
N LEU A 76 4.59 -7.31 8.57
CA LEU A 76 5.27 -8.41 9.25
C LEU A 76 4.67 -8.64 10.64
N ARG A 77 4.31 -7.57 11.34
CA ARG A 77 3.63 -7.63 12.64
C ARG A 77 2.26 -8.30 12.52
N MET A 78 1.47 -7.89 11.54
CA MET A 78 0.16 -8.49 11.26
C MET A 78 0.27 -9.96 10.90
N GLN A 79 1.25 -10.32 10.05
CA GLN A 79 1.52 -11.71 9.68
C GLN A 79 1.85 -12.57 10.90
N GLY A 80 2.68 -12.06 11.83
CA GLY A 80 3.01 -12.76 13.07
C GLY A 80 1.82 -13.01 14.00
N LEU A 81 0.76 -12.20 13.89
CA LEU A 81 -0.49 -12.34 14.64
C LEU A 81 -1.56 -13.14 13.89
N GLY A 82 -1.27 -13.62 12.68
CA GLY A 82 -2.26 -14.28 11.82
C GLY A 82 -3.39 -13.34 11.34
N MET A 83 -3.17 -12.02 11.39
CA MET A 83 -4.15 -11.02 10.95
C MET A 83 -4.09 -10.83 9.43
N GLY A 84 -5.24 -10.76 8.77
CA GLY A 84 -5.31 -10.54 7.33
C GLY A 84 -4.89 -9.11 6.94
N ALA A 85 -3.88 -8.97 6.10
CA ALA A 85 -3.47 -7.67 5.58
C ALA A 85 -4.07 -7.36 4.21
N LEU A 86 -4.75 -6.21 4.13
CA LEU A 86 -5.34 -5.71 2.90
C LEU A 86 -4.51 -4.52 2.39
N GLY A 87 -3.71 -4.75 1.36
CA GLY A 87 -2.82 -3.74 0.78
C GLY A 87 -3.62 -2.69 0.02
N ILE A 88 -3.56 -1.44 0.45
CA ILE A 88 -4.15 -0.30 -0.25
C ILE A 88 -3.07 0.59 -0.85
N ARG A 89 -3.50 1.48 -1.75
CA ARG A 89 -2.61 2.48 -2.39
C ARG A 89 -1.53 1.87 -3.26
N ALA A 90 -1.75 0.69 -3.84
CA ALA A 90 -0.78 0.02 -4.72
C ALA A 90 -0.28 0.92 -5.87
N LEU A 91 -1.15 1.79 -6.41
CA LEU A 91 -0.80 2.77 -7.46
C LEU A 91 -0.54 4.20 -6.92
N ALA A 92 -0.37 4.38 -5.62
CA ALA A 92 -0.16 5.68 -4.96
C ALA A 92 -1.20 6.75 -5.39
N GLY A 93 -2.47 6.37 -5.52
CA GLY A 93 -3.53 7.28 -5.96
C GLY A 93 -3.46 7.68 -7.43
N GLY A 94 -2.76 6.91 -8.26
CA GLY A 94 -2.56 7.15 -9.69
C GLY A 94 -1.13 7.60 -10.03
N ALA A 95 -0.32 8.02 -9.05
CA ALA A 95 1.00 8.57 -9.30
C ALA A 95 1.96 7.54 -9.93
N LEU A 96 1.80 6.26 -9.59
CA LEU A 96 2.58 5.15 -10.19
C LEU A 96 2.17 4.82 -11.64
N SER A 97 1.34 5.64 -12.28
CA SER A 97 1.24 5.70 -13.75
C SER A 97 2.36 6.54 -14.38
N GLY A 98 3.08 7.34 -13.60
CA GLY A 98 4.06 8.32 -14.09
C GLY A 98 3.41 9.59 -14.65
N SER A 99 2.11 9.78 -14.47
CA SER A 99 1.35 10.91 -15.00
C SER A 99 0.52 11.59 -13.91
N GLU A 100 0.44 12.92 -13.99
CA GLU A 100 -0.50 13.71 -13.19
C GLU A 100 -1.93 13.67 -13.76
N ALA A 101 -2.11 13.14 -14.98
CA ALA A 101 -3.42 13.06 -15.63
C ALA A 101 -4.38 12.20 -14.79
N ARG A 102 -5.61 12.69 -14.67
CA ARG A 102 -6.66 12.05 -13.87
C ARG A 102 -7.76 11.55 -14.79
N HIS A 103 -8.23 10.33 -14.54
CA HIS A 103 -9.43 9.83 -15.19
C HIS A 103 -10.65 10.66 -14.74
N PRO A 104 -11.63 10.98 -15.60
CA PRO A 104 -12.80 11.80 -15.23
C PRO A 104 -13.63 11.26 -14.06
N LEU A 105 -13.63 9.94 -13.86
CA LEU A 105 -14.30 9.27 -12.73
C LEU A 105 -13.44 9.21 -11.45
N ALA A 106 -12.15 9.52 -11.55
CA ALA A 106 -11.29 9.59 -10.38
C ALA A 106 -11.46 10.95 -9.67
N LEU A 107 -11.18 10.99 -8.37
CA LEU A 107 -11.09 12.26 -7.65
C LEU A 107 -10.13 13.21 -8.37
N ALA A 108 -10.52 14.47 -8.57
CA ALA A 108 -9.70 15.45 -9.27
C ALA A 108 -8.41 15.78 -8.51
N ALA A 109 -8.51 15.85 -7.18
CA ALA A 109 -7.39 16.01 -6.27
C ALA A 109 -7.34 14.84 -5.29
N VAL A 110 -6.15 14.24 -5.15
CA VAL A 110 -5.90 13.18 -4.16
C VAL A 110 -4.63 13.54 -3.42
N PRO A 111 -4.70 13.85 -2.11
CA PRO A 111 -3.49 14.05 -1.34
C PRO A 111 -2.70 12.73 -1.30
N PRO A 112 -1.36 12.80 -1.24
CA PRO A 112 -0.55 11.64 -0.90
C PRO A 112 -1.01 11.00 0.39
N LEU A 113 -0.83 9.69 0.47
CA LEU A 113 -1.26 8.92 1.62
C LEU A 113 -0.16 7.93 1.92
N GLY A 114 0.58 8.21 2.99
CA GLY A 114 1.77 7.47 3.39
C GLY A 114 3.02 7.75 2.56
N SER A 115 2.90 8.43 1.42
CA SER A 115 3.98 8.76 0.49
C SER A 115 4.46 10.21 0.66
N GLY A 116 4.73 10.94 -0.43
CA GLY A 116 5.44 12.24 -0.43
C GLY A 116 4.57 13.42 -0.05
N SER A 117 5.07 14.62 -0.33
CA SER A 117 4.44 15.89 0.06
C SER A 117 3.27 16.32 -0.82
N SER A 118 3.26 15.90 -2.09
CA SER A 118 2.18 16.19 -3.03
C SER A 118 2.01 15.07 -4.06
N PHE A 119 0.87 15.05 -4.75
CA PHE A 119 0.63 14.10 -5.83
C PHE A 119 1.68 14.25 -6.95
N ALA A 120 2.04 15.49 -7.30
CA ALA A 120 3.10 15.79 -8.26
C ALA A 120 4.47 15.27 -7.79
N ALA A 121 4.80 15.37 -6.50
CA ALA A 121 6.02 14.81 -5.95
C ALA A 121 6.04 13.26 -6.04
N ASP A 122 4.90 12.62 -5.78
CA ASP A 122 4.77 11.17 -5.99
C ASP A 122 4.91 10.78 -7.48
N VAL A 123 4.36 11.58 -8.41
CA VAL A 123 4.51 11.36 -9.85
C VAL A 123 5.96 11.51 -10.29
N ALA A 124 6.66 12.57 -9.85
CA ALA A 124 8.07 12.78 -10.14
C ALA A 124 8.93 11.61 -9.64
N ARG A 125 8.66 11.06 -8.44
CA ARG A 125 9.34 9.85 -7.97
C ARG A 125 8.96 8.60 -8.74
N ALA A 126 7.69 8.45 -9.12
CA ALA A 126 7.25 7.34 -9.96
C ALA A 126 7.94 7.36 -11.33
N GLN A 127 8.15 8.52 -11.94
CA GLN A 127 8.87 8.65 -13.21
C GLN A 127 10.33 8.18 -13.11
N ARG A 128 10.98 8.33 -11.94
CA ARG A 128 12.32 7.78 -11.71
C ARG A 128 12.34 6.25 -11.69
N LEU A 129 11.21 5.62 -11.41
CA LEU A 129 11.04 4.16 -11.50
C LEU A 129 10.88 3.67 -12.94
N GLN A 130 10.82 4.55 -13.94
CA GLN A 130 10.70 4.18 -15.36
C GLN A 130 11.89 3.33 -15.83
N ALA A 131 13.03 3.41 -15.12
CA ALA A 131 14.17 2.50 -15.28
C ALA A 131 13.75 1.02 -15.22
N LEU A 132 12.79 0.64 -14.37
CA LEU A 132 12.26 -0.73 -14.31
C LEU A 132 11.63 -1.18 -15.64
N VAL A 133 11.02 -0.25 -16.37
CA VAL A 133 10.42 -0.54 -17.67
C VAL A 133 11.49 -0.55 -18.76
N ALA A 134 12.37 0.45 -18.76
CA ALA A 134 13.46 0.56 -19.74
C ALA A 134 14.44 -0.63 -19.67
N GLU A 135 14.65 -1.18 -18.47
CA GLU A 135 15.51 -2.35 -18.22
C GLU A 135 14.75 -3.69 -18.40
N GLY A 136 13.48 -3.66 -18.78
CA GLY A 136 12.69 -4.86 -19.12
C GLY A 136 12.16 -5.65 -17.91
N HIS A 137 12.14 -5.07 -16.71
CA HIS A 137 11.59 -5.73 -15.52
C HIS A 137 10.06 -5.78 -15.49
N ALA A 138 9.39 -4.84 -16.15
CA ALA A 138 7.93 -4.79 -16.30
C ALA A 138 7.53 -4.06 -17.59
N GLY A 139 6.33 -4.32 -18.12
CA GLY A 139 5.82 -3.65 -19.32
C GLY A 139 5.40 -2.19 -19.11
N SER A 140 5.12 -1.79 -17.87
CA SER A 140 4.77 -0.42 -17.49
C SER A 140 4.99 -0.17 -15.99
N LEU A 141 4.95 1.10 -15.56
CA LEU A 141 4.98 1.43 -14.13
C LEU A 141 3.77 0.88 -13.37
N VAL A 142 2.60 0.89 -14.01
CA VAL A 142 1.36 0.32 -13.46
C VAL A 142 1.52 -1.18 -13.24
N GLU A 143 2.06 -1.90 -14.23
CA GLU A 143 2.37 -3.33 -14.09
C GLU A 143 3.36 -3.57 -12.95
N ALA A 144 4.47 -2.81 -12.91
CA ALA A 144 5.48 -2.95 -11.86
C ALA A 144 4.88 -2.75 -10.46
N ALA A 145 4.06 -1.72 -10.29
CA ALA A 145 3.43 -1.38 -9.02
C ALA A 145 2.44 -2.46 -8.55
N ILE A 146 1.64 -3.00 -9.46
CA ILE A 146 0.70 -4.08 -9.15
C ILE A 146 1.47 -5.34 -8.75
N ARG A 147 2.43 -5.78 -9.57
CA ARG A 147 3.26 -6.99 -9.32
C ARG A 147 4.09 -6.88 -8.04
N PHE A 148 4.54 -5.67 -7.70
CA PHE A 148 5.24 -5.41 -6.44
C PHE A 148 4.34 -5.68 -5.21
N CYS A 149 3.08 -5.24 -5.27
CA CYS A 149 2.13 -5.43 -4.18
C CYS A 149 1.59 -6.86 -4.13
N THR A 150 1.10 -7.40 -5.25
CA THR A 150 0.51 -8.74 -5.31
C THR A 150 1.54 -9.83 -5.07
N GLY A 151 2.81 -9.57 -5.38
CA GLY A 151 3.92 -10.49 -5.12
C GLY A 151 4.37 -10.55 -3.66
N LYS A 152 3.75 -9.79 -2.73
CA LYS A 152 4.15 -9.77 -1.32
C LYS A 152 3.34 -10.78 -0.49
N PRO A 153 3.94 -11.87 0.03
CA PRO A 153 3.20 -12.89 0.79
C PRO A 153 2.55 -12.39 2.09
N ALA A 154 3.07 -11.30 2.67
CA ALA A 154 2.50 -10.69 3.86
C ALA A 154 1.16 -9.98 3.59
N LEU A 155 0.78 -9.77 2.33
CA LEU A 155 -0.54 -9.26 1.95
C LEU A 155 -1.47 -10.43 1.64
N ALA A 156 -2.60 -10.48 2.33
CA ALA A 156 -3.67 -11.43 2.03
C ALA A 156 -4.45 -11.02 0.77
N CYS A 157 -4.54 -9.71 0.51
CA CYS A 157 -5.21 -9.16 -0.67
C CYS A 157 -4.58 -7.79 -1.02
N THR A 158 -4.53 -7.44 -2.30
CA THR A 158 -4.22 -6.09 -2.77
C THR A 158 -5.48 -5.47 -3.35
N LEU A 159 -5.88 -4.31 -2.83
CA LEU A 159 -7.06 -3.56 -3.25
C LEU A 159 -6.66 -2.53 -4.32
N LEU A 160 -7.22 -2.70 -5.52
CA LEU A 160 -6.99 -1.81 -6.66
C LEU A 160 -8.26 -1.01 -6.97
N GLY A 161 -8.12 0.31 -7.03
CA GLY A 161 -9.18 1.21 -7.50
C GLY A 161 -9.05 1.40 -9.00
N LEU A 162 -10.15 1.14 -9.73
CA LEU A 162 -10.19 1.14 -11.19
C LEU A 162 -11.37 2.00 -11.66
N SER A 163 -11.28 2.54 -12.87
CA SER A 163 -12.29 3.44 -13.46
C SER A 163 -12.76 3.00 -14.85
N SER A 164 -12.25 1.90 -15.38
CA SER A 164 -12.70 1.30 -16.65
C SER A 164 -12.46 -0.21 -16.66
N LEU A 165 -13.13 -0.91 -17.59
CA LEU A 165 -12.88 -2.34 -17.84
C LEU A 165 -11.46 -2.60 -18.37
N GLU A 166 -10.94 -1.74 -19.23
CA GLU A 166 -9.56 -1.83 -19.70
C GLU A 166 -8.55 -1.81 -18.53
N GLN A 167 -8.77 -0.95 -17.54
CA GLN A 167 -7.91 -0.92 -16.35
C GLN A 167 -8.02 -2.20 -15.52
N LEU A 168 -9.19 -2.83 -15.48
CA LEU A 168 -9.39 -4.14 -14.85
C LEU A 168 -8.60 -5.23 -15.57
N GLU A 169 -8.67 -5.28 -16.90
CA GLU A 169 -7.93 -6.25 -17.71
C GLU A 169 -6.42 -6.09 -17.55
N VAL A 170 -5.92 -4.84 -17.60
CA VAL A 170 -4.50 -4.53 -17.34
C VAL A 170 -4.08 -4.97 -15.93
N ALA A 171 -4.91 -4.71 -14.92
CA ALA A 171 -4.62 -5.10 -13.54
C ALA A 171 -4.61 -6.61 -13.34
N ALA A 172 -5.58 -7.33 -13.93
CA ALA A 172 -5.64 -8.78 -13.90
C ALA A 172 -4.42 -9.40 -14.58
N ALA A 173 -4.10 -8.97 -15.80
CA ALA A 173 -2.93 -9.45 -16.53
C ALA A 173 -1.61 -9.17 -15.80
N ALA A 174 -1.49 -8.01 -15.15
CA ALA A 174 -0.33 -7.71 -14.30
C ALA A 174 -0.25 -8.64 -13.09
N ALA A 175 -1.37 -8.91 -12.41
CA ALA A 175 -1.39 -9.83 -11.27
C ALA A 175 -1.07 -11.28 -11.67
N GLU A 176 -1.55 -11.74 -12.82
CA GLU A 176 -1.30 -13.08 -13.37
C GLU A 176 0.18 -13.32 -13.73
N LYS A 177 0.92 -12.27 -14.09
CA LYS A 177 2.39 -12.35 -14.28
C LYS A 177 3.16 -12.66 -12.99
N GLY A 178 2.49 -12.61 -11.83
CA GLY A 178 3.07 -12.88 -10.54
C GLY A 178 4.10 -11.83 -10.09
N ALA A 179 4.86 -12.18 -9.06
CA ALA A 179 5.80 -11.28 -8.42
C ALA A 179 6.87 -10.73 -9.38
N LEU A 180 7.38 -9.54 -9.07
CA LEU A 180 8.62 -9.05 -9.67
C LEU A 180 9.77 -10.02 -9.35
N SER A 181 10.71 -10.16 -10.30
CA SER A 181 11.89 -10.99 -10.09
C SER A 181 12.78 -10.44 -8.98
N ARG A 182 13.68 -11.27 -8.43
CA ARG A 182 14.66 -10.82 -7.43
C ARG A 182 15.53 -9.66 -7.94
N ALA A 183 15.92 -9.70 -9.22
CA ALA A 183 16.69 -8.63 -9.85
C ALA A 183 15.87 -7.33 -9.91
N ALA A 184 14.60 -7.40 -10.30
CA ALA A 184 13.70 -6.25 -10.31
C ALA A 184 13.50 -5.66 -8.90
N LEU A 185 13.34 -6.50 -7.87
CA LEU A 185 13.21 -6.04 -6.48
C LEU A 185 14.50 -5.39 -5.95
N ALA A 186 15.68 -5.92 -6.30
CA ALA A 186 16.95 -5.27 -5.98
C ALA A 186 17.05 -3.89 -6.66
N ARG A 187 16.63 -3.81 -7.93
CA ARG A 187 16.60 -2.56 -8.67
C ARG A 187 15.62 -1.53 -8.08
N VAL A 188 14.46 -1.98 -7.62
CA VAL A 188 13.51 -1.13 -6.87
C VAL A 188 14.20 -0.51 -5.65
N ALA A 189 14.90 -1.30 -4.83
CA ALA A 189 15.58 -0.82 -3.64
C ALA A 189 16.68 0.21 -3.96
N GLU A 190 17.45 -0.01 -5.04
CA GLU A 190 18.43 0.96 -5.52
C GLU A 190 17.76 2.29 -5.91
N LEU A 191 16.67 2.25 -6.69
CA LEU A 191 15.97 3.45 -7.14
C LEU A 191 15.33 4.21 -5.97
N GLN A 192 14.74 3.49 -5.01
CA GLN A 192 14.17 4.06 -3.77
C GLN A 192 15.22 4.75 -2.91
N SER A 193 16.46 4.24 -2.87
CA SER A 193 17.55 4.88 -2.11
C SER A 193 17.80 6.32 -2.57
N GLY A 194 17.51 6.61 -3.83
CA GLY A 194 17.64 7.94 -4.39
C GLY A 194 16.57 8.94 -3.89
N PHE A 195 15.58 8.52 -3.11
CA PHE A 195 14.58 9.41 -2.51
C PHE A 195 15.04 10.01 -1.17
N ILE A 196 16.08 9.46 -0.56
CA ILE A 196 16.55 9.87 0.77
C ILE A 196 16.95 11.35 0.76
N GLY A 197 16.48 12.09 1.77
CA GLY A 197 16.78 13.52 1.94
C GLY A 197 15.81 14.46 1.23
N GLU A 198 14.84 13.94 0.46
CA GLU A 198 13.76 14.75 -0.09
C GLU A 198 12.75 15.18 1.00
N ALA A 199 11.93 16.18 0.69
CA ALA A 199 10.86 16.63 1.59
C ALA A 199 9.68 15.64 1.61
N ARG A 200 9.04 15.52 2.77
CA ARG A 200 7.75 14.85 2.96
C ARG A 200 6.64 15.86 3.24
#